data_AF-A0A973A261-F1
#
_entry.id   AF-A0A973A261-F1
#
_cell.length_a   1.000
_cell.length_b   1.000
_cell.length_c   1.000
_cell.angle_alpha   90.00
_cell.angle_beta   90.00
_cell.angle_gamma   90.00
#
_symmetry.space_group_name_H-M   'P 1'
#
loop_
_entity.id
_entity.type
_entity.pdbx_description
1 polymer ?
#
loop_
_entity_poly.entity_id
_entity_poly.type
_entity_poly.pdbx_seq_one_letter_code
_entity_poly.pdbx_strand_id
1 'polypeptide(L)'
;MPNTHLTYCPACGLQGLEYVEKQFRCPACHLELFFNPGTAVCAIILNRQGHLLVVIRAHEPKQGAWDLPGGFVDPGETAEHAICREVLEELNVALENIAYLCSAANCHYPYKGITYQTTD
;
A
#
# COMPACT_ATOMS: atom_id res chain seq x y z
N MET A 1 -2.26 -8.37 -15.63
CA MET A 1 -1.62 -9.58 -15.09
C MET A 1 -0.78 -9.15 -13.89
N PRO A 2 -0.73 -9.90 -12.78
CA PRO A 2 0.16 -9.56 -11.67
C PRO A 2 1.58 -9.48 -12.24
N ASN A 3 2.24 -8.35 -11.97
CA ASN A 3 3.57 -7.94 -12.45
C ASN A 3 4.37 -9.03 -13.16
N THR A 4 4.42 -8.97 -14.48
CA THR A 4 5.28 -9.80 -15.35
C THR A 4 6.78 -9.50 -15.19
N HIS A 5 7.17 -8.73 -14.17
CA HIS A 5 8.54 -8.28 -13.94
C HIS A 5 9.36 -9.25 -13.08
N LEU A 6 8.72 -10.13 -12.30
CA LEU A 6 9.41 -11.14 -11.49
C LEU A 6 9.72 -12.39 -12.32
N THR A 7 10.84 -12.36 -13.03
CA THR A 7 11.28 -13.44 -13.93
C THR A 7 12.38 -14.32 -13.34
N TYR A 8 13.07 -13.86 -12.29
CA TYR A 8 14.16 -14.56 -11.62
C TYR A 8 13.82 -14.90 -10.17
N CYS A 9 14.32 -16.02 -9.68
CA CYS A 9 14.15 -16.43 -8.29
C CYS A 9 15.02 -15.55 -7.38
N PRO A 10 14.44 -14.87 -6.38
CA PRO A 10 15.23 -14.05 -5.46
C PRO A 10 16.11 -14.89 -4.52
N ALA A 11 15.83 -16.19 -4.36
CA ALA A 11 16.61 -17.08 -3.50
C ALA A 11 17.81 -17.72 -4.22
N CYS A 12 17.63 -18.21 -5.46
CA CYS A 12 18.67 -18.98 -6.17
C CYS A 12 19.10 -18.39 -7.52
N GLY A 13 18.45 -17.34 -8.00
CA GLY A 13 18.81 -16.68 -9.27
C GLY A 13 18.34 -17.40 -10.55
N LEU A 14 17.65 -18.54 -10.46
CA LEU A 14 17.11 -19.22 -11.64
C LEU A 14 16.10 -18.31 -12.37
N GLN A 15 16.23 -18.19 -13.69
CA GLN A 15 15.21 -17.61 -14.56
C GLN A 15 14.09 -18.62 -14.83
N GLY A 16 12.83 -18.20 -14.69
CA GLY A 16 11.67 -19.07 -14.90
C GLY A 16 10.85 -19.27 -13.64
N LEU A 17 10.58 -18.19 -12.90
CA LEU A 17 9.63 -18.22 -11.80
C LEU A 17 8.21 -18.48 -12.33
N GLU A 18 7.52 -19.45 -11.76
CA GLU A 18 6.16 -19.82 -12.18
C GLU A 18 5.13 -19.12 -11.30
N TYR A 19 4.19 -18.39 -11.91
CA TYR A 19 3.07 -17.81 -11.18
C TYR A 19 1.88 -18.77 -11.16
N VAL A 20 1.47 -19.21 -9.98
CA VAL A 20 0.36 -20.13 -9.77
C VAL A 20 -0.62 -19.49 -8.79
N GLU A 21 -1.83 -19.17 -9.27
CA GLU A 21 -2.91 -18.50 -8.52
C GLU A 21 -2.52 -17.16 -7.88
N LYS A 22 -1.93 -17.20 -6.67
CA LYS A 22 -1.56 -16.04 -5.84
C LYS A 22 -0.10 -16.07 -5.35
N GLN A 23 0.72 -16.95 -5.92
CA GLN A 23 2.10 -17.14 -5.48
C GLN A 23 3.03 -17.44 -6.65
N PHE A 24 4.29 -17.06 -6.49
CA PHE A 24 5.37 -17.47 -7.35
C PHE A 24 6.07 -18.71 -6.78
N ARG A 25 6.40 -19.67 -7.65
CA ARG A 25 7.12 -20.89 -7.32
C ARG A 25 8.41 -20.98 -8.12
N CYS A 26 9.48 -21.44 -7.47
CA CYS A 26 10.73 -21.76 -8.15
C CYS A 26 10.88 -23.27 -8.35
N PRO A 27 11.06 -23.77 -9.59
CA PRO A 27 11.19 -25.21 -9.84
C PRO A 27 12.52 -25.80 -9.34
N ALA A 28 13.57 -24.98 -9.16
CA ALA A 28 14.89 -25.49 -8.74
C ALA A 28 15.10 -25.51 -7.22
N CYS A 29 14.71 -24.45 -6.50
CA CYS A 29 14.94 -24.36 -5.04
C CYS A 29 13.66 -24.48 -4.22
N HIS A 30 12.50 -24.64 -4.87
CA HIS A 30 11.19 -24.80 -4.24
C HIS A 30 10.75 -23.61 -3.37
N LEU A 31 11.30 -22.40 -3.61
CA LEU A 31 10.79 -21.17 -3.03
C LEU A 31 9.31 -21.01 -3.36
N GLU A 32 8.49 -20.71 -2.35
CA GLU A 32 7.11 -20.24 -2.49
C GLU A 32 7.04 -18.78 -2.01
N LEU A 33 6.72 -17.86 -2.92
CA LEU A 33 6.61 -16.43 -2.65
C LEU A 33 5.17 -15.97 -2.90
N PHE A 34 4.44 -15.70 -1.82
CA PHE A 34 3.08 -15.20 -1.92
C PHE A 34 3.05 -13.77 -2.44
N PHE A 35 2.16 -13.51 -3.40
CA PHE A 35 1.86 -12.16 -3.89
C PHE A 35 0.59 -11.66 -3.18
N ASN A 36 0.76 -11.25 -1.92
CA ASN A 36 -0.32 -10.73 -1.11
C ASN A 36 -0.61 -9.27 -1.44
N PRO A 37 -1.84 -8.78 -1.23
CA PRO A 37 -2.11 -7.36 -1.25
C PRO A 37 -1.23 -6.63 -0.23
N GLY A 38 -0.72 -5.46 -0.60
CA GLY A 38 -0.14 -4.53 0.37
C GLY A 38 -1.24 -3.97 1.26
N THR A 39 -0.92 -3.63 2.50
CA THR A 39 -1.85 -2.90 3.38
C THR A 39 -1.55 -1.42 3.28
N ALA A 40 -2.58 -0.61 3.06
CA ALA A 40 -2.50 0.84 3.12
C ALA A 40 -3.52 1.36 4.13
N VAL A 41 -3.34 2.60 4.57
CA VAL A 41 -4.23 3.29 5.50
C VAL A 41 -4.50 4.70 4.99
N CYS A 42 -5.71 5.20 5.22
CA CYS A 42 -6.06 6.60 4.98
C CYS A 42 -6.89 7.15 6.14
N ALA A 43 -6.79 8.45 6.41
CA ALA A 43 -7.54 9.10 7.48
C ALA A 43 -8.61 10.05 6.94
N ILE A 44 -9.82 9.92 7.47
CA ILE A 44 -10.87 10.94 7.34
C ILE A 44 -10.82 11.82 8.59
N ILE A 45 -10.31 13.03 8.43
CA ILE A 45 -10.12 13.98 9.54
C ILE A 45 -11.08 15.15 9.36
N LEU A 46 -11.98 15.33 10.33
CA LEU A 46 -12.94 16.42 10.35
C LEU A 46 -12.57 17.45 11.41
N ASN A 47 -12.63 18.74 11.05
CA ASN A 47 -12.54 19.80 12.04
C ASN A 47 -13.89 19.97 12.80
N ARG A 48 -13.92 20.86 13.80
CA ARG A 48 -15.14 21.14 14.60
C ARG A 48 -16.33 21.67 13.79
N GLN A 49 -16.08 22.18 12.58
CA GLN A 49 -17.10 22.71 11.67
C GLN A 49 -17.57 21.64 10.66
N GLY A 50 -17.01 20.42 10.71
CA GLY A 50 -17.33 19.33 9.78
C GLY A 50 -16.61 19.43 8.44
N HIS A 51 -15.60 20.29 8.30
CA HIS A 51 -14.78 20.34 7.09
C HIS A 51 -13.78 19.19 7.08
N LEU A 52 -13.65 18.54 5.91
CA LEU A 52 -12.69 17.47 5.65
C LEU A 52 -11.32 18.04 5.35
N LEU A 53 -10.30 17.52 6.04
CA LEU A 53 -8.91 17.76 5.69
C LEU A 53 -8.53 16.88 4.50
N VAL A 54 -7.93 17.48 3.48
CA VAL A 54 -7.41 16.81 2.29
C VAL A 54 -6.00 17.28 2.01
N VAL A 55 -5.22 16.45 1.34
CA VAL A 55 -3.88 16.78 0.83
C VAL A 55 -3.93 16.94 -0.69
N ILE A 56 -2.93 17.65 -1.24
CA ILE A 56 -2.74 17.74 -2.69
C ILE A 56 -1.57 16.86 -3.06
N ARG A 57 -1.80 15.91 -3.96
CA ARG A 57 -0.77 14.95 -4.40
C ARG A 57 0.41 15.70 -5.03
N ALA A 58 1.58 15.54 -4.45
CA ALA A 58 2.82 16.18 -4.92
C ALA A 58 3.43 15.51 -6.15
N HIS A 59 3.09 14.25 -6.41
CA HIS A 59 3.72 13.42 -7.43
C HIS A 59 2.70 12.69 -8.30
N GLU A 60 3.10 12.34 -9.51
CA GLU A 60 2.37 11.39 -10.35
C GLU A 60 2.30 10.01 -9.69
N PRO A 61 1.21 9.25 -9.88
CA PRO A 61 0.05 9.56 -10.73
C PRO A 61 -0.90 10.60 -10.10
N LYS A 62 -1.58 11.38 -10.95
CA LYS A 62 -2.60 12.38 -10.56
C LYS A 62 -2.04 13.51 -9.70
N GLN A 63 -0.89 14.07 -10.09
CA GLN A 63 -0.34 15.24 -9.40
C GLN A 63 -1.37 16.39 -9.39
N GLY A 64 -1.50 17.08 -8.25
CA GLY A 64 -2.44 18.19 -8.09
C GLY A 64 -3.88 17.78 -7.74
N ALA A 65 -4.22 16.49 -7.75
CA ALA A 65 -5.51 16.01 -7.29
C ALA A 65 -5.60 16.04 -5.75
N TRP A 66 -6.84 16.10 -5.25
CA TRP A 66 -7.13 15.97 -3.83
C TRP A 66 -7.04 14.51 -3.40
N ASP A 67 -6.51 14.28 -2.21
CA ASP A 67 -6.35 12.95 -1.62
C ASP A 67 -6.59 13.01 -0.11
N LEU A 68 -6.76 11.84 0.51
CA LEU A 68 -6.73 11.71 1.96
C LEU A 68 -5.28 11.48 2.41
N PRO A 69 -4.87 11.99 3.58
CA PRO A 69 -3.55 11.69 4.12
C PRO A 69 -3.46 10.21 4.52
N GLY A 70 -2.31 9.60 4.27
CA GLY A 70 -2.11 8.17 4.50
C GLY A 70 -1.06 7.55 3.59
N GLY A 71 -0.83 6.25 3.75
CA GLY A 71 0.25 5.56 3.08
C GLY A 71 0.26 4.06 3.32
N PHE A 72 1.37 3.41 2.98
CA PHE A 72 1.54 1.97 3.16
C PHE A 72 1.86 1.66 4.63
N VAL A 73 1.35 0.53 5.11
CA VAL A 73 1.74 -0.01 6.42
C VAL A 73 3.10 -0.68 6.30
N ASP A 74 4.03 -0.32 7.19
CA ASP A 74 5.37 -0.89 7.19
C ASP A 74 5.41 -2.29 7.83
N PRO A 75 6.39 -3.14 7.46
CA PRO A 75 6.57 -4.44 8.10
C PRO A 75 6.72 -4.33 9.62
N GLY A 76 5.85 -5.03 10.36
CA GLY A 76 5.86 -5.03 11.84
C GLY A 76 5.07 -3.89 12.48
N GLU A 77 4.42 -3.04 11.68
CA GLU A 77 3.57 -1.95 12.14
C GLU A 77 2.09 -2.36 12.18
N THR A 78 1.29 -1.77 13.08
CA THR A 78 -0.18 -1.91 13.04
C THR A 78 -0.79 -0.82 12.17
N ALA A 79 -2.01 -1.01 11.67
CA ALA A 79 -2.70 0.02 10.89
C ALA A 79 -2.85 1.34 11.67
N GLU A 80 -3.09 1.26 12.97
CA GLU A 80 -3.20 2.40 13.88
C GLU A 80 -1.89 3.18 14.00
N HIS A 81 -0.76 2.48 14.13
CA HIS A 81 0.54 3.14 14.18
C HIS A 81 0.90 3.74 12.82
N ALA A 82 0.65 3.01 11.74
CA ALA A 82 0.90 3.48 10.37
C ALA A 82 0.16 4.77 10.08
N ILE A 83 -1.14 4.86 10.39
CA ILE A 83 -1.89 6.08 10.09
C ILE A 83 -1.45 7.26 10.96
N CYS A 84 -1.06 7.01 12.22
CA CYS A 84 -0.48 8.04 13.07
C CYS A 84 0.86 8.56 12.52
N ARG A 85 1.73 7.65 12.05
CA ARG A 85 3.03 7.98 11.44
C ARG A 85 2.85 8.78 10.16
N GLU A 86 2.06 8.27 9.22
CA GLU A 86 1.83 8.92 7.92
C GLU A 86 1.25 10.34 8.08
N VAL A 87 0.22 10.51 8.93
CA VAL A 87 -0.36 11.83 9.18
C VAL A 87 0.64 12.78 9.87
N LEU A 88 1.48 12.27 10.77
CA LEU A 88 2.53 13.08 11.38
C LEU A 88 3.60 13.50 10.37
N GLU A 89 4.03 12.60 9.49
CA GLU A 89 5.05 12.87 8.47
C GLU A 89 4.56 13.85 7.40
N GLU A 90 3.32 13.69 6.92
CA GLU A 90 2.76 14.52 5.85
C GLU A 90 2.27 15.89 6.33
N LEU A 91 1.69 15.95 7.54
CA LEU A 91 0.95 17.11 8.02
C LEU A 91 1.51 17.73 9.29
N ASN A 92 2.45 17.06 9.96
CA ASN A 92 2.96 17.45 11.27
C ASN A 92 1.83 17.58 12.32
N VAL A 93 0.84 16.69 12.23
CA VAL A 93 -0.33 16.62 13.12
C VAL A 93 -0.32 15.30 13.87
N ALA A 94 -0.46 15.35 15.20
CA ALA A 94 -0.69 14.16 16.01
C ALA A 94 -2.18 13.81 16.02
N LEU A 95 -2.51 12.55 15.70
CA LEU A 95 -3.87 12.05 15.81
C LEU A 95 -4.16 11.58 17.24
N GLU A 96 -5.37 11.88 17.71
CA GLU A 96 -5.93 11.37 18.95
C GLU A 96 -7.29 10.74 18.67
N ASN A 97 -7.65 9.65 19.36
CA ASN A 97 -8.95 8.99 19.25
C ASN A 97 -9.32 8.51 17.83
N ILE A 98 -8.43 7.75 17.21
CA ILE A 98 -8.71 7.10 15.92
C ILE A 98 -9.73 5.97 16.08
N ALA A 99 -10.59 5.82 15.07
CA ALA A 99 -11.58 4.74 15.00
C ALA A 99 -11.60 4.17 13.58
N TYR A 100 -11.65 2.84 13.49
CA TYR A 100 -11.78 2.14 12.21
C TYR A 100 -13.15 2.41 11.60
N LEU A 101 -13.18 2.79 10.32
CA LEU A 101 -14.40 3.05 9.57
C LEU A 101 -14.80 1.84 8.72
N CYS A 102 -13.94 1.45 7.79
CA CYS A 102 -14.13 0.33 6.88
C CYS A 102 -12.79 -0.05 6.22
N SER A 103 -12.83 -1.13 5.44
CA SER A 103 -11.73 -1.56 4.58
C SER A 103 -12.25 -1.73 3.16
N ALA A 104 -11.41 -1.45 2.16
CA ALA A 104 -11.75 -1.62 0.75
C ALA A 104 -10.61 -2.27 -0.03
N ALA A 105 -10.97 -3.09 -1.03
CA ALA A 105 -9.99 -3.63 -1.96
C ALA A 105 -9.68 -2.60 -3.06
N ASN A 106 -8.40 -2.33 -3.28
CA ASN A 106 -7.92 -1.48 -4.35
C ASN A 106 -7.00 -2.29 -5.27
N CYS A 107 -7.61 -2.85 -6.32
CA CYS A 107 -6.94 -3.77 -7.23
C CYS A 107 -6.06 -3.07 -8.27
N HIS A 108 -5.96 -1.74 -8.26
CA HIS A 108 -5.23 -0.97 -9.26
C HIS A 108 -4.59 0.28 -8.67
N TYR A 109 -3.59 0.09 -7.80
CA TYR A 109 -2.79 1.18 -7.24
C TYR A 109 -1.44 1.32 -7.97
N PRO A 110 -1.31 2.22 -8.96
CA PRO A 110 -0.05 2.47 -9.65
C PRO A 110 0.94 3.24 -8.77
N TYR A 111 2.08 2.63 -8.44
CA TYR A 111 3.16 3.24 -7.68
C TYR A 111 4.53 2.83 -8.22
N LYS A 112 5.36 3.82 -8.58
CA LYS A 112 6.73 3.62 -9.12
C LYS A 112 6.82 2.56 -10.23
N GLY A 113 5.84 2.55 -11.14
CA GLY A 113 5.80 1.62 -12.28
C GLY A 113 5.29 0.20 -11.95
N ILE A 114 4.89 -0.05 -10.71
CA ILE A 114 4.25 -1.28 -10.26
C ILE A 114 2.77 -1.00 -9.97
N THR A 115 1.87 -1.86 -10.45
CA THR A 115 0.49 -1.86 -9.97
C THR A 115 0.39 -2.77 -8.75
N TYR A 116 0.25 -2.15 -7.57
CA TYR A 116 -0.05 -2.86 -6.34
C TYR A 116 -1.53 -3.21 -6.28
N GLN A 117 -1.82 -4.36 -5.70
CA GLN A 117 -3.13 -4.64 -5.12
C GLN A 117 -3.02 -4.26 -3.65
N THR A 118 -3.90 -3.40 -3.16
CA THR A 118 -3.91 -3.01 -1.76
C THR A 118 -5.22 -3.34 -1.09
N THR A 119 -5.15 -3.55 0.22
CA THR A 119 -6.29 -3.45 1.13
C THR A 119 -6.12 -2.14 1.87
N ASP A 120 -7.04 -1.21 1.61
CA ASP A 120 -7.08 0.14 2.18
C ASP A 120 -8.03 0.18 3.39
#